data_AF-A0A6I4WFD0-F1
#
_entry.id   AF-A0A6I4WFD0-F1
#
_cell.length_a   1.000
_cell.length_b   1.000
_cell.length_c   1.000
_cell.angle_alpha   90.00
_cell.angle_beta   90.00
_cell.angle_gamma   90.00
#
_symmetry.space_group_name_H-M   'P 1'
#
loop_
_entity.id
_entity.type
_entity.pdbx_description
1 polymer ?
#
loop_
_entity_poly.entity_id
_entity_poly.type
_entity_poly.pdbx_seq_one_letter_code
_entity_poly.pdbx_strand_id
1 'polypeptide(L)'
;MSAAPDQQGRKALDDLTKALQELHRAAGRPSHRRVSDAIRRGAYPATVSHEGVRSALNGLREPRWETVESIVSVLAESCHPPRDPQAEVARFLPLWRAVKEGDAGSLKSARELFLQGWGGEDGTWTPEMVAGMLINPFNAVEIDPALVAPHEPLIAEEDWVKVALRVIEESGAEFFLHALLRILKGDYLGGEHGAPFGYRSATDELNEDEAQEVFDFVCEQMVRRLRTEPNLLARSIKAFHDDGDIDDEERERVLRAESDPSLMREVMTLSPESWDEVSEEAHWLVFAYLVEEGAVVGRPNLPPEQRFSITWRIPEPEGA
;
A
#
# COMPACT_ATOMS: atom_id res chain seq x y z
N MET A 1 -16.17 28.28 -28.50
CA MET A 1 -16.59 29.36 -27.58
C MET A 1 -15.70 29.28 -26.36
N SER A 2 -14.63 30.07 -26.32
CA SER A 2 -13.63 30.02 -25.25
C SER A 2 -14.16 30.83 -24.05
N ALA A 3 -14.43 30.16 -22.93
CA ALA A 3 -14.76 30.86 -21.70
C ALA A 3 -13.53 31.67 -21.24
N ALA A 4 -13.75 32.88 -20.75
CA ALA A 4 -12.67 33.79 -20.40
C ALA A 4 -11.77 33.20 -19.29
N PRO A 5 -10.44 33.16 -19.47
CA PRO A 5 -9.51 32.49 -18.55
C PRO A 5 -9.55 33.02 -17.10
N ASP A 6 -10.07 34.24 -16.88
CA ASP A 6 -10.17 34.90 -15.57
C ASP A 6 -11.36 34.39 -14.72
N GLN A 7 -12.41 33.84 -15.34
CA GLN A 7 -13.58 33.35 -14.59
C GLN A 7 -13.34 31.95 -14.01
N GLN A 8 -12.57 31.11 -14.72
CA GLN A 8 -12.22 29.76 -14.32
C GLN A 8 -11.27 29.77 -13.10
N GLY A 9 -10.21 30.59 -13.14
CA GLY A 9 -9.25 30.71 -12.04
C GLY A 9 -9.88 31.27 -10.75
N ARG A 10 -10.82 32.21 -10.86
CA ARG A 10 -11.58 32.71 -9.70
C ARG A 10 -12.48 31.65 -9.08
N LYS A 11 -13.11 30.80 -9.91
CA LYS A 11 -13.91 29.67 -9.44
C LYS A 11 -13.03 28.64 -8.72
N ALA A 12 -11.89 28.27 -9.30
CA ALA A 12 -10.94 27.36 -8.68
C ALA A 12 -10.43 27.88 -7.33
N LEU A 13 -10.16 29.19 -7.22
CA LEU A 13 -9.72 29.81 -5.97
C LEU A 13 -10.83 29.79 -4.91
N ASP A 14 -12.08 30.01 -5.31
CA ASP A 14 -13.25 29.91 -4.43
C ASP A 14 -13.45 28.46 -3.94
N ASP A 15 -13.31 27.47 -4.81
CA ASP A 15 -13.41 26.05 -4.46
C ASP A 15 -12.30 25.61 -3.49
N LEU A 16 -11.04 26.01 -3.74
CA LEU A 16 -9.92 25.81 -2.82
C LEU A 16 -10.18 26.47 -1.45
N THR A 17 -10.67 27.71 -1.47
CA THR A 17 -10.95 28.48 -0.24
C THR A 17 -12.08 27.84 0.57
N LYS A 18 -13.15 27.39 -0.10
CA LYS A 18 -14.26 26.68 0.53
C LYS A 18 -13.81 25.37 1.18
N ALA A 19 -12.99 24.59 0.50
CA ALA A 19 -12.43 23.36 1.06
C ALA A 19 -11.57 23.65 2.29
N LEU A 20 -10.70 24.67 2.22
CA LEU A 20 -9.84 25.08 3.34
C LEU A 20 -10.69 25.54 4.55
N GLN A 21 -11.78 26.26 4.30
CA GLN A 21 -12.72 26.67 5.35
C GLN A 21 -13.53 25.50 5.92
N GLU A 22 -13.87 24.49 5.13
CA GLU A 22 -14.52 23.26 5.61
C GLU A 22 -13.60 22.53 6.58
N LEU A 23 -12.36 22.26 6.16
CA LEU A 23 -11.37 21.60 7.00
C LEU A 23 -11.08 22.41 8.27
N HIS A 24 -11.00 23.74 8.16
CA HIS A 24 -10.86 24.62 9.32
C HIS A 24 -12.04 24.53 10.29
N ARG A 25 -13.27 24.37 9.80
CA ARG A 25 -14.45 24.13 10.65
C ARG A 25 -14.40 22.76 11.30
N ALA A 26 -14.04 21.71 10.56
CA ALA A 26 -13.88 20.35 11.07
C ALA A 26 -12.80 20.25 12.17
N ALA A 27 -11.76 21.07 12.08
CA ALA A 27 -10.72 21.22 13.09
C ALA A 27 -11.15 22.04 14.33
N GLY A 28 -12.41 22.47 14.43
CA GLY A 28 -12.90 23.29 15.55
C GLY A 28 -12.52 24.78 15.46
N ARG A 29 -12.21 25.28 14.26
CA ARG A 29 -11.84 26.68 13.97
C ARG A 29 -10.67 27.20 14.83
N PRO A 30 -9.51 26.52 14.83
CA PRO A 30 -8.34 26.99 15.55
C PRO A 30 -7.94 28.39 15.06
N SER A 31 -7.45 29.24 15.96
CA SER A 31 -7.01 30.59 15.58
C SER A 31 -5.85 30.52 14.58
N HIS A 32 -5.75 31.49 13.66
CA HIS A 32 -4.67 31.50 12.66
C HIS A 32 -3.26 31.48 13.29
N ARG A 33 -3.13 32.08 14.48
CA ARG A 33 -1.88 32.02 15.28
C ARG A 33 -1.61 30.60 15.78
N ARG A 34 -2.63 29.90 16.29
CA ARG A 34 -2.50 28.51 16.75
C ARG A 34 -2.07 27.58 15.61
N VAL A 35 -2.63 27.75 14.41
CA VAL A 35 -2.22 27.00 13.20
C VAL A 35 -0.77 27.31 12.83
N SER A 36 -0.39 28.60 12.77
CA SER A 36 0.98 29.03 12.48
C SER A 36 2.00 28.49 13.50
N ASP A 37 1.66 28.48 14.78
CA ASP A 37 2.52 27.94 15.84
C ASP A 37 2.63 26.41 15.77
N ALA A 38 1.56 25.71 15.39
CA ALA A 38 1.60 24.27 15.16
C ALA A 38 2.48 23.91 13.96
N ILE A 39 2.36 24.64 12.84
CA ILE A 39 3.23 24.49 11.67
C ILE A 39 4.71 24.71 12.06
N ARG A 40 5.00 25.73 12.89
CA ARG A 40 6.38 26.02 13.33
C ARG A 40 6.97 24.93 14.23
N ARG A 41 6.13 24.23 15.00
CA ARG A 41 6.57 23.17 15.92
C ARG A 41 6.70 21.81 15.25
N GLY A 42 5.98 21.56 14.15
CA GLY A 42 6.07 20.33 13.39
C GLY A 42 7.11 20.38 12.26
N ALA A 43 7.39 19.20 11.68
CA ALA A 43 8.30 19.04 10.55
C ALA A 43 7.54 19.17 9.21
N TYR A 44 6.96 20.36 8.96
CA TYR A 44 6.20 20.63 7.73
C TYR A 44 7.05 21.34 6.66
N PRO A 45 6.72 21.20 5.37
CA PRO A 45 7.55 21.69 4.27
C PRO A 45 7.69 23.21 4.19
N ALA A 46 6.80 23.99 4.83
CA ALA A 46 6.92 25.44 4.89
C ALA A 46 6.60 26.00 6.28
N THR A 47 7.32 27.06 6.67
CA THR A 47 6.90 27.90 7.80
C THR A 47 5.92 28.95 7.32
N VAL A 48 4.75 29.02 7.93
CA VAL A 48 3.66 29.93 7.52
C VAL A 48 3.35 30.89 8.65
N SER A 49 3.35 32.20 8.39
CA SER A 49 2.94 33.21 9.36
C SER A 49 1.42 33.20 9.58
N HIS A 50 0.95 33.68 10.73
CA HIS A 50 -0.50 33.75 11.01
C HIS A 50 -1.27 34.61 9.99
N GLU A 51 -0.63 35.63 9.39
CA GLU A 51 -1.22 36.42 8.30
C GLU A 51 -1.23 35.63 6.98
N GLY A 52 -0.22 34.79 6.73
CA GLY A 52 -0.21 33.84 5.61
C GLY A 52 -1.35 32.81 5.72
N VAL A 53 -1.56 32.25 6.92
CA VAL A 53 -2.68 31.35 7.21
C VAL A 53 -4.02 32.06 6.99
N ARG A 54 -4.17 33.28 7.50
CA ARG A 54 -5.36 34.12 7.27
C ARG A 54 -5.59 34.37 5.78
N SER A 55 -4.54 34.70 5.04
CA SER A 55 -4.62 35.00 3.61
C SER A 55 -5.07 33.78 2.80
N ALA A 56 -4.55 32.59 3.12
CA ALA A 56 -4.92 31.34 2.45
C ALA A 56 -6.37 30.91 2.77
N LEU A 57 -6.77 30.93 4.05
CA LEU A 57 -8.11 30.53 4.49
C LEU A 57 -9.24 31.43 3.97
N ASN A 58 -8.91 32.68 3.62
CA ASN A 58 -9.87 33.65 3.11
C ASN A 58 -9.74 33.89 1.59
N GLY A 59 -8.87 33.13 0.89
CA GLY A 59 -8.67 33.30 -0.55
C GLY A 59 -8.15 34.68 -0.97
N LEU A 60 -7.48 35.40 -0.07
CA LEU A 60 -7.04 36.79 -0.32
C LEU A 60 -5.86 36.86 -1.30
N ARG A 61 -5.08 35.78 -1.37
CA ARG A 61 -3.95 35.60 -2.29
C ARG A 61 -3.83 34.13 -2.65
N GLU A 62 -3.31 33.86 -3.83
CA GLU A 62 -2.95 32.50 -4.25
C GLU A 62 -1.80 31.96 -3.39
N PRO A 63 -2.04 30.93 -2.54
CA PRO A 63 -1.00 30.34 -1.73
C PRO A 63 -0.04 29.51 -2.60
N ARG A 64 1.20 29.33 -2.14
CA ARG A 64 2.11 28.32 -2.70
C ARG A 64 1.68 26.93 -2.23
N TRP A 65 2.05 25.90 -2.97
CA TRP A 65 1.68 24.52 -2.63
C TRP A 65 2.16 24.13 -1.23
N GLU A 66 3.41 24.42 -0.89
CA GLU A 66 4.00 24.05 0.41
C GLU A 66 3.27 24.73 1.59
N THR A 67 2.69 25.91 1.32
CA THR A 67 1.84 26.63 2.29
C THR A 67 0.48 25.93 2.46
N VAL A 68 -0.13 25.46 1.37
CA VAL A 68 -1.38 24.69 1.43
C VAL A 68 -1.14 23.37 2.15
N GLU A 69 -0.13 22.61 1.74
CA GLU A 69 0.27 21.33 2.34
C GLU A 69 0.45 21.46 3.85
N SER A 70 1.26 22.43 4.31
CA SER A 70 1.51 22.64 5.74
C SER A 70 0.25 23.03 6.53
N ILE A 71 -0.65 23.84 5.94
CA ILE A 71 -1.92 24.22 6.59
C ILE A 71 -2.87 23.02 6.67
N VAL A 72 -3.00 22.26 5.58
CA VAL A 72 -3.91 21.12 5.47
C VAL A 72 -3.50 20.01 6.44
N SER A 73 -2.21 19.64 6.49
CA SER A 73 -1.74 18.60 7.41
C SER A 73 -2.04 18.95 8.88
N VAL A 74 -1.73 20.17 9.31
CA VAL A 74 -2.01 20.62 10.69
C VAL A 74 -3.50 20.64 11.00
N LEU A 75 -4.35 21.06 10.05
CA LEU A 75 -5.79 21.09 10.27
C LEU A 75 -6.39 19.68 10.30
N ALA A 76 -5.93 18.77 9.45
CA ALA A 76 -6.36 17.37 9.41
C ALA A 76 -6.06 16.64 10.73
N GLU A 77 -4.85 16.81 11.27
CA GLU A 77 -4.48 16.28 12.59
C GLU A 77 -5.33 16.88 13.73
N SER A 78 -5.80 18.11 13.56
CA SER A 78 -6.62 18.82 14.56
C SER A 78 -8.13 18.50 14.47
N CYS A 79 -8.56 17.72 13.47
CA CYS A 79 -9.96 17.31 13.32
C CYS A 79 -10.40 16.33 14.42
N HIS A 80 -11.71 16.29 14.67
CA HIS A 80 -12.33 15.33 15.59
C HIS A 80 -13.53 14.64 14.91
N PRO A 81 -13.41 13.34 14.53
CA PRO A 81 -12.23 12.49 14.65
C PRO A 81 -11.05 13.00 13.78
N PRO A 82 -9.79 12.66 14.14
CA PRO A 82 -8.62 12.99 13.32
C PRO A 82 -8.79 12.46 11.90
N ARG A 83 -8.47 13.29 10.91
CA ARG A 83 -8.44 12.87 9.51
C ARG A 83 -7.00 12.58 9.12
N ASP A 84 -6.79 11.62 8.21
CA ASP A 84 -5.47 11.32 7.69
C ASP A 84 -4.88 12.56 6.97
N PRO A 85 -3.75 13.11 7.44
CA PRO A 85 -3.09 14.25 6.82
C PRO A 85 -2.69 14.00 5.36
N GLN A 86 -2.29 12.77 5.00
CA GLN A 86 -1.88 12.48 3.63
C GLN A 86 -3.08 12.48 2.69
N ALA A 87 -4.17 11.80 3.04
CA ALA A 87 -5.42 11.83 2.27
C ALA A 87 -5.97 13.24 2.09
N GLU A 88 -5.96 14.08 3.13
CA GLU A 88 -6.39 15.48 3.02
C GLU A 88 -5.44 16.30 2.13
N VAL A 89 -4.12 16.21 2.30
CA VAL A 89 -3.16 16.89 1.41
C VAL A 89 -3.41 16.49 -0.05
N ALA A 90 -3.62 15.20 -0.30
CA ALA A 90 -3.95 14.69 -1.62
C ALA A 90 -5.21 15.37 -2.18
N ARG A 91 -6.27 15.48 -1.38
CA ARG A 91 -7.55 16.11 -1.76
C ARG A 91 -7.40 17.59 -2.16
N PHE A 92 -6.45 18.31 -1.55
CA PHE A 92 -6.23 19.74 -1.80
C PHE A 92 -5.32 20.05 -2.98
N LEU A 93 -4.48 19.10 -3.40
CA LEU A 93 -3.57 19.25 -4.53
C LEU A 93 -4.28 19.59 -5.86
N PRO A 94 -5.36 18.92 -6.27
CA PRO A 94 -6.04 19.25 -7.53
C PRO A 94 -6.74 20.60 -7.48
N LEU A 95 -7.27 20.99 -6.31
CA LEU A 95 -7.85 22.32 -6.11
C LEU A 95 -6.80 23.41 -6.27
N TRP A 96 -5.58 23.20 -5.76
CA TRP A 96 -4.48 24.14 -5.91
C TRP A 96 -3.95 24.21 -7.34
N ARG A 97 -3.81 23.07 -8.04
CA ARG A 97 -3.39 23.06 -9.45
C ARG A 97 -4.44 23.70 -10.37
N ALA A 98 -5.73 23.50 -10.12
CA ALA A 98 -6.78 24.21 -10.86
C ALA A 98 -6.65 25.74 -10.74
N VAL A 99 -6.16 26.25 -9.60
CA VAL A 99 -5.85 27.69 -9.42
C VAL A 99 -4.62 28.11 -10.22
N LYS A 100 -3.58 27.28 -10.28
CA LYS A 100 -2.29 27.62 -10.91
C LYS A 100 -2.20 27.36 -12.40
N GLU A 101 -2.83 26.30 -12.87
CA GLU A 101 -2.62 25.72 -14.20
C GLU A 101 -3.91 25.73 -15.05
N GLY A 102 -5.07 26.03 -14.47
CA GLY A 102 -6.35 26.02 -15.19
C GLY A 102 -6.73 24.62 -15.70
N ASP A 103 -7.25 24.52 -16.92
CA ASP A 103 -7.68 23.24 -17.54
C ASP A 103 -6.52 22.24 -17.75
N ALA A 104 -5.26 22.73 -17.78
CA ALA A 104 -4.07 21.87 -17.85
C ALA A 104 -3.83 21.08 -16.54
N GLY A 105 -4.46 21.49 -15.44
CA GLY A 105 -4.52 20.73 -14.19
C GLY A 105 -5.66 19.71 -14.12
N SER A 106 -6.37 19.43 -15.24
CA SER A 106 -7.49 18.48 -15.23
C SER A 106 -7.07 17.02 -15.09
N LEU A 107 -5.82 16.69 -15.43
CA LEU A 107 -5.20 15.39 -15.15
C LEU A 107 -4.43 15.47 -13.83
N LYS A 108 -4.54 14.42 -13.02
CA LYS A 108 -3.66 14.20 -11.86
C LYS A 108 -2.20 14.29 -12.32
N SER A 109 -1.39 14.98 -11.55
CA SER A 109 0.06 14.94 -11.61
C SER A 109 0.55 13.58 -11.12
N ALA A 110 1.81 13.26 -11.41
CA ALA A 110 2.48 12.10 -10.83
C ALA A 110 2.33 12.03 -9.29
N ARG A 111 2.40 13.18 -8.61
CA ARG A 111 2.23 13.30 -7.17
C ARG A 111 0.78 13.05 -6.72
N GLU A 112 -0.21 13.52 -7.46
CA GLU A 112 -1.63 13.26 -7.17
C GLU A 112 -1.99 11.80 -7.39
N LEU A 113 -1.50 11.21 -8.47
CA LEU A 113 -1.56 9.76 -8.65
C LEU A 113 -0.94 9.08 -7.44
N PHE A 114 0.31 9.43 -7.07
CA PHE A 114 1.02 8.85 -5.93
C PHE A 114 0.19 8.86 -4.65
N LEU A 115 -0.49 9.96 -4.34
CA LEU A 115 -1.22 10.11 -3.10
C LEU A 115 -2.67 9.57 -3.12
N GLN A 116 -3.32 9.44 -4.28
CA GLN A 116 -4.76 9.10 -4.37
C GLN A 116 -5.09 7.86 -5.21
N GLY A 117 -4.08 7.18 -5.77
CA GLY A 117 -4.33 6.11 -6.75
C GLY A 117 -5.02 6.63 -8.02
N TRP A 118 -5.61 5.71 -8.78
CA TRP A 118 -6.32 6.05 -10.02
C TRP A 118 -7.60 6.88 -9.76
N GLY A 119 -8.24 6.72 -8.60
CA GLY A 119 -9.62 7.16 -8.37
C GLY A 119 -10.63 6.16 -8.94
N GLY A 120 -11.92 6.27 -8.59
CA GLY A 120 -12.97 5.38 -9.09
C GLY A 120 -13.53 4.37 -8.07
N GLU A 121 -13.21 4.50 -6.77
CA GLU A 121 -13.85 3.74 -5.68
C GLU A 121 -15.38 3.96 -5.62
N ASP A 122 -15.87 5.03 -6.24
CA ASP A 122 -17.28 5.36 -6.40
C ASP A 122 -17.90 4.84 -7.73
N GLY A 123 -17.13 4.08 -8.51
CA GLY A 123 -17.54 3.51 -9.80
C GLY A 123 -17.53 4.50 -10.97
N THR A 124 -16.98 5.70 -10.82
CA THR A 124 -16.89 6.69 -11.90
C THR A 124 -15.60 6.58 -12.70
N TRP A 125 -15.69 6.68 -14.03
CA TRP A 125 -14.52 6.70 -14.91
C TRP A 125 -13.79 8.05 -14.82
N THR A 126 -12.51 8.04 -14.47
CA THR A 126 -11.65 9.23 -14.49
C THR A 126 -10.71 9.23 -15.71
N PRO A 127 -10.21 10.41 -16.14
CA PRO A 127 -9.21 10.48 -17.20
C PRO A 127 -7.95 9.66 -16.93
N GLU A 128 -7.53 9.54 -15.66
CA GLU A 128 -6.39 8.73 -15.26
C GLU A 128 -6.65 7.25 -15.46
N MET A 129 -7.87 6.79 -15.16
CA MET A 129 -8.29 5.41 -15.41
C MET A 129 -8.15 5.05 -16.90
N VAL A 130 -8.57 5.96 -17.77
CA VAL A 130 -8.45 5.80 -19.22
C VAL A 130 -6.98 5.82 -19.63
N ALA A 131 -6.16 6.74 -19.09
CA ALA A 131 -4.73 6.77 -19.35
C ALA A 131 -4.04 5.47 -18.91
N GLY A 132 -4.38 4.94 -17.73
CA GLY A 132 -3.86 3.69 -17.21
C GLY A 132 -4.19 2.49 -18.10
N MET A 133 -5.43 2.43 -18.61
CA MET A 133 -5.83 1.40 -19.57
C MET A 133 -5.06 1.51 -20.89
N LEU A 134 -4.90 2.73 -21.41
CA LEU A 134 -4.23 2.98 -22.68
C LEU A 134 -2.73 2.67 -22.66
N ILE A 135 -2.05 2.94 -21.53
CA ILE A 135 -0.61 2.72 -21.39
C ILE A 135 -0.26 1.39 -20.72
N ASN A 136 -1.24 0.49 -20.48
CA ASN A 136 -0.96 -0.82 -19.91
C ASN A 136 -0.23 -1.72 -20.92
N PRO A 137 1.01 -2.20 -20.63
CA PRO A 137 1.73 -3.09 -21.53
C PRO A 137 1.01 -4.41 -21.82
N PHE A 138 0.14 -4.88 -20.92
CA PHE A 138 -0.69 -6.08 -21.11
C PHE A 138 -1.52 -6.03 -22.39
N ASN A 139 -1.92 -4.83 -22.81
CA ASN A 139 -2.70 -4.68 -24.03
C ASN A 139 -1.84 -4.78 -25.30
N ALA A 140 -0.51 -4.72 -25.19
CA ALA A 140 0.38 -4.44 -26.32
C ALA A 140 1.48 -5.48 -26.55
N VAL A 141 1.91 -6.17 -25.50
CA VAL A 141 2.99 -7.16 -25.56
C VAL A 141 2.55 -8.48 -24.97
N GLU A 142 3.04 -9.59 -25.53
CA GLU A 142 2.94 -10.90 -24.89
C GLU A 142 3.92 -10.92 -23.71
N ILE A 143 3.42 -10.57 -22.53
CA ILE A 143 4.21 -10.62 -21.30
C ILE A 143 4.53 -12.08 -20.97
N ASP A 144 5.78 -12.32 -20.55
CA ASP A 144 6.27 -13.64 -20.16
C ASP A 144 5.23 -14.36 -19.26
N PRO A 145 4.84 -15.61 -19.58
CA PRO A 145 3.80 -16.35 -18.84
C PRO A 145 4.08 -16.54 -17.35
N ALA A 146 5.31 -16.27 -16.91
CA ALA A 146 5.65 -16.34 -15.50
C ALA A 146 5.36 -15.05 -14.72
N LEU A 147 5.02 -13.96 -15.40
CA LEU A 147 4.66 -12.68 -14.79
C LEU A 147 3.15 -12.42 -14.84
N VAL A 148 2.43 -13.09 -15.76
CA VAL A 148 1.00 -12.86 -15.96
C VAL A 148 0.30 -14.12 -16.49
N ALA A 149 -1.00 -14.23 -16.22
CA ALA A 149 -1.82 -15.26 -16.86
C ALA A 149 -1.82 -15.12 -18.40
N PRO A 150 -2.02 -16.22 -19.15
CA PRO A 150 -2.11 -16.17 -20.60
C PRO A 150 -3.13 -15.12 -21.06
N HIS A 151 -2.72 -14.27 -21.99
CA HIS A 151 -3.55 -13.19 -22.51
C HIS A 151 -3.23 -12.90 -23.98
N GLU A 152 -4.16 -12.25 -24.65
CA GLU A 152 -4.01 -11.83 -26.04
C GLU A 152 -3.80 -10.31 -26.08
N PRO A 153 -2.70 -9.82 -26.69
CA PRO A 153 -2.50 -8.39 -26.92
C PRO A 153 -3.64 -7.82 -27.78
N LEU A 154 -4.28 -6.76 -27.30
CA LEU A 154 -5.40 -6.10 -27.96
C LEU A 154 -4.97 -5.04 -28.99
N ILE A 155 -3.75 -4.53 -28.86
CA ILE A 155 -3.16 -3.52 -29.75
C ILE A 155 -1.73 -3.92 -30.13
N ALA A 156 -1.26 -3.45 -31.29
CA ALA A 156 0.11 -3.67 -31.70
C ALA A 156 1.08 -2.85 -30.84
N GLU A 157 2.26 -3.41 -30.55
CA GLU A 157 3.32 -2.77 -29.77
C GLU A 157 3.67 -1.37 -30.30
N GLU A 158 3.81 -1.22 -31.63
CA GLU A 158 4.11 0.06 -32.28
C GLU A 158 3.00 1.12 -32.09
N ASP A 159 1.74 0.70 -31.99
CA ASP A 159 0.63 1.62 -31.75
C ASP A 159 0.54 2.00 -30.26
N TRP A 160 0.89 1.09 -29.36
CA TRP A 160 1.07 1.40 -27.95
C TRP A 160 2.20 2.41 -27.72
N VAL A 161 3.34 2.27 -28.42
CA VAL A 161 4.44 3.24 -28.34
C VAL A 161 3.98 4.65 -28.77
N LYS A 162 3.17 4.77 -29.83
CA LYS A 162 2.62 6.07 -30.25
C LYS A 162 1.68 6.66 -29.20
N VAL A 163 0.85 5.83 -28.56
CA VAL A 163 -0.02 6.25 -27.47
C VAL A 163 0.81 6.73 -26.27
N ALA A 164 1.84 5.98 -25.88
CA ALA A 164 2.75 6.34 -24.80
C ALA A 164 3.45 7.69 -25.07
N LEU A 165 3.99 7.89 -26.27
CA LEU A 165 4.60 9.15 -26.68
C LEU A 165 3.62 10.32 -26.56
N ARG A 166 2.39 10.13 -27.03
CA ARG A 166 1.35 11.17 -26.94
C ARG A 166 0.99 11.50 -25.48
N VAL A 167 0.87 10.50 -24.61
CA VAL A 167 0.61 10.73 -23.18
C VAL A 167 1.78 11.46 -22.53
N ILE A 168 3.03 11.14 -22.89
CA ILE A 168 4.22 11.85 -22.40
C ILE A 168 4.24 13.30 -22.87
N GLU A 169 3.89 13.56 -24.14
CA GLU A 169 3.82 14.92 -24.69
C GLU A 169 2.73 15.76 -24.01
N GLU A 170 1.55 15.18 -23.77
CA GLU A 170 0.39 15.87 -23.22
C GLU A 170 0.45 16.02 -21.69
N SER A 171 0.98 15.02 -20.97
CA SER A 171 0.90 14.90 -19.50
C SER A 171 2.27 14.87 -18.80
N GLY A 172 3.36 14.77 -19.57
CA GLY A 172 4.72 14.72 -19.05
C GLY A 172 5.24 13.30 -18.77
N ALA A 173 6.57 13.15 -18.87
CA ALA A 173 7.25 11.87 -18.66
C ALA A 173 7.13 11.36 -17.20
N GLU A 174 7.11 12.27 -16.22
CA GLU A 174 6.99 11.92 -14.81
C GLU A 174 5.63 11.25 -14.52
N PHE A 175 4.54 11.83 -15.03
CA PHE A 175 3.20 11.24 -14.95
C PHE A 175 3.19 9.84 -15.56
N PHE A 176 3.70 9.71 -16.79
CA PHE A 176 3.72 8.45 -17.51
C PHE A 176 4.45 7.35 -16.73
N LEU A 177 5.64 7.63 -16.20
CA LEU A 177 6.42 6.64 -15.44
C LEU A 177 5.73 6.23 -14.14
N HIS A 178 5.13 7.17 -13.42
CA HIS A 178 4.39 6.84 -12.20
C HIS A 178 3.11 6.06 -12.48
N ALA A 179 2.41 6.38 -13.56
CA ALA A 179 1.23 5.65 -14.03
C ALA A 179 1.61 4.22 -14.45
N LEU A 180 2.71 4.05 -15.20
CA LEU A 180 3.24 2.74 -15.59
C LEU A 180 3.67 1.90 -14.36
N LEU A 181 4.33 2.50 -13.37
CA LEU A 181 4.71 1.77 -12.16
C LEU A 181 3.49 1.30 -11.35
N ARG A 182 2.38 2.03 -11.37
CA ARG A 182 1.13 1.59 -10.73
C ARG A 182 0.50 0.40 -11.42
N ILE A 183 0.41 0.48 -12.75
CA ILE A 183 -0.01 -0.62 -13.62
C ILE A 183 0.79 -1.88 -13.24
N LEU A 184 2.11 -1.79 -13.23
CA LEU A 184 2.98 -2.93 -12.89
C LEU A 184 2.82 -3.44 -11.45
N LYS A 185 2.30 -2.62 -10.53
CA LYS A 185 2.03 -3.00 -9.13
C LYS A 185 0.65 -3.63 -8.92
N GLY A 186 -0.18 -3.75 -9.95
CA GLY A 186 -1.51 -4.36 -9.82
C GLY A 186 -2.63 -3.41 -9.35
N ASP A 187 -2.35 -2.11 -9.19
CA ASP A 187 -3.34 -1.09 -8.82
C ASP A 187 -4.24 -0.83 -10.05
N TYR A 188 -5.34 -1.58 -10.21
CA TYR A 188 -6.26 -1.51 -11.35
C TYR A 188 -7.73 -1.47 -10.96
N LEU A 189 -8.56 -0.95 -11.86
CA LEU A 189 -9.96 -0.62 -11.64
C LEU A 189 -10.88 -1.82 -11.93
N GLY A 190 -11.85 -2.03 -11.05
CA GLY A 190 -12.98 -2.95 -11.28
C GLY A 190 -12.84 -4.36 -10.71
N GLY A 191 -11.85 -4.64 -9.86
CA GLY A 191 -11.80 -5.90 -9.13
C GLY A 191 -12.64 -5.83 -7.86
N GLU A 192 -13.92 -6.24 -7.92
CA GLU A 192 -14.59 -6.69 -6.69
C GLU A 192 -13.95 -8.00 -6.21
N HIS A 193 -13.44 -8.84 -7.11
CA HIS A 193 -12.60 -10.03 -6.84
C HIS A 193 -11.66 -10.21 -8.06
N GLY A 194 -10.33 -10.20 -7.83
CA GLY A 194 -9.32 -10.62 -8.82
C GLY A 194 -8.99 -9.60 -9.92
N ALA A 195 -7.70 -9.50 -10.26
CA ALA A 195 -7.18 -8.61 -11.28
C ALA A 195 -7.81 -8.89 -12.67
N PRO A 196 -8.56 -7.93 -13.26
CA PRO A 196 -9.26 -8.14 -14.54
C PRO A 196 -8.32 -8.31 -15.74
N PHE A 197 -7.01 -8.10 -15.56
CA PHE A 197 -5.97 -8.26 -16.57
C PHE A 197 -4.92 -9.31 -16.17
N GLY A 198 -5.27 -10.28 -15.32
CA GLY A 198 -4.43 -11.48 -15.09
C GLY A 198 -3.09 -11.24 -14.38
N TYR A 199 -2.82 -10.03 -13.89
CA TYR A 199 -1.69 -9.75 -13.00
C TYR A 199 -1.97 -10.41 -11.65
N ARG A 200 -1.15 -11.36 -11.25
CA ARG A 200 -1.16 -11.86 -9.87
C ARG A 200 -0.36 -10.89 -9.03
N SER A 201 -1.00 -10.18 -8.10
CA SER A 201 -0.23 -9.52 -7.06
C SER A 201 0.52 -10.60 -6.26
N ALA A 202 1.79 -10.35 -5.90
CA ALA A 202 2.48 -11.20 -4.93
C ALA A 202 1.80 -11.20 -3.54
N THR A 203 0.82 -10.30 -3.35
CA THR A 203 0.01 -10.16 -2.15
C THR A 203 -1.48 -10.40 -2.40
N ASP A 204 -1.89 -10.90 -3.57
CA ASP A 204 -3.26 -11.42 -3.70
C ASP A 204 -3.33 -12.63 -2.77
N GLU A 205 -4.34 -12.63 -1.89
CA GLU A 205 -4.65 -13.74 -1.00
C GLU A 205 -4.48 -15.04 -1.77
N LEU A 206 -3.56 -15.89 -1.29
CA LEU A 206 -3.34 -17.22 -1.81
C LEU A 206 -4.72 -17.83 -2.05
N ASN A 207 -5.00 -18.26 -3.29
CA ASN A 207 -6.23 -19.01 -3.51
C ASN A 207 -6.21 -20.25 -2.59
N GLU A 208 -7.38 -20.82 -2.27
CA GLU A 208 -7.47 -21.90 -1.27
C GLU A 208 -6.47 -23.05 -1.55
N ASP A 209 -6.25 -23.36 -2.83
CA ASP A 209 -5.28 -24.36 -3.28
C ASP A 209 -3.81 -23.94 -2.98
N GLU A 210 -3.43 -22.69 -3.29
CA GLU A 210 -2.10 -22.14 -3.02
C GLU A 210 -1.85 -21.96 -1.51
N ALA A 211 -2.88 -21.63 -0.73
CA ALA A 211 -2.80 -21.55 0.73
C ALA A 211 -2.53 -22.92 1.33
N GLN A 212 -3.21 -23.95 0.82
CA GLN A 212 -2.97 -25.33 1.20
C GLN A 212 -1.57 -25.79 0.78
N GLU A 213 -1.11 -25.46 -0.44
CA GLU A 213 0.25 -25.79 -0.89
C GLU A 213 1.34 -25.14 -0.01
N VAL A 214 1.15 -23.88 0.40
CA VAL A 214 2.05 -23.20 1.33
C VAL A 214 2.07 -23.91 2.69
N PHE A 215 0.89 -24.22 3.22
CA PHE A 215 0.75 -24.91 4.50
C PHE A 215 1.42 -26.28 4.49
N ASP A 216 1.15 -27.09 3.45
CA ASP A 216 1.73 -28.43 3.29
C ASP A 216 3.25 -28.35 3.17
N PHE A 217 3.78 -27.44 2.35
CA PHE A 217 5.21 -27.24 2.20
C PHE A 217 5.88 -26.86 3.54
N VAL A 218 5.30 -25.91 4.28
CA VAL A 218 5.88 -25.49 5.56
C VAL A 218 5.83 -26.63 6.57
N CYS A 219 4.73 -27.38 6.65
CA CYS A 219 4.63 -28.56 7.50
C CYS A 219 5.71 -29.61 7.15
N GLU A 220 5.90 -29.92 5.88
CA GLU A 220 6.94 -30.85 5.42
C GLU A 220 8.34 -30.41 5.84
N GLN A 221 8.68 -29.13 5.67
CA GLN A 221 9.98 -28.61 6.09
C GLN A 221 10.16 -28.60 7.61
N MET A 222 9.10 -28.28 8.37
CA MET A 222 9.11 -28.33 9.83
C MET A 222 9.35 -29.76 10.32
N VAL A 223 8.60 -30.74 9.81
CA VAL A 223 8.76 -32.15 10.16
C VAL A 223 10.15 -32.66 9.77
N ARG A 224 10.66 -32.27 8.59
CA ARG A 224 12.03 -32.60 8.15
C ARG A 224 13.08 -32.06 9.13
N ARG A 225 12.97 -30.79 9.55
CA ARG A 225 13.91 -30.20 10.52
C ARG A 225 13.80 -30.84 11.89
N LEU A 226 12.59 -31.06 12.41
CA LEU A 226 12.37 -31.74 13.70
C LEU A 226 12.94 -33.16 13.71
N ARG A 227 12.89 -33.87 12.58
CA ARG A 227 13.48 -35.21 12.44
C ARG A 227 15.01 -35.19 12.40
N THR A 228 15.60 -34.15 11.82
CA THR A 228 17.05 -34.06 11.57
C THR A 228 17.81 -33.42 12.74
N GLU A 229 17.18 -32.47 13.43
CA GLU A 229 17.80 -31.69 14.49
C GLU A 229 17.23 -32.02 15.88
N PRO A 230 17.96 -32.78 16.72
CA PRO A 230 17.51 -33.08 18.06
C PRO A 230 17.41 -31.80 18.90
N ASN A 231 16.36 -31.71 19.72
CA ASN A 231 16.08 -30.56 20.59
C ASN A 231 15.85 -29.22 19.86
N LEU A 232 15.57 -29.22 18.55
CA LEU A 232 15.27 -27.99 17.82
C LEU A 232 14.11 -27.22 18.46
N LEU A 233 12.98 -27.89 18.72
CA LEU A 233 11.80 -27.27 19.34
C LEU A 233 12.12 -26.58 20.68
N ALA A 234 12.83 -27.25 21.58
CA ALA A 234 13.21 -26.68 22.87
C ALA A 234 14.13 -25.47 22.74
N ARG A 235 15.06 -25.48 21.76
CA ARG A 235 15.90 -24.32 21.47
C ARG A 235 15.08 -23.18 20.89
N SER A 236 14.14 -23.47 19.99
CA SER A 236 13.27 -22.49 19.33
C SER A 236 12.31 -21.81 20.29
N ILE A 237 11.72 -22.54 21.24
CA ILE A 237 10.93 -21.97 22.35
C ILE A 237 11.77 -20.97 23.14
N LYS A 238 13.01 -21.36 23.49
CA LYS A 238 13.92 -20.45 24.19
C LYS A 238 14.24 -19.21 23.34
N ALA A 239 14.53 -19.39 22.05
CA ALA A 239 14.82 -18.28 21.14
C ALA A 239 13.63 -17.31 21.04
N PHE A 240 12.40 -17.82 20.94
CA PHE A 240 11.18 -17.02 20.97
C PHE A 240 11.07 -16.15 22.23
N HIS A 241 11.37 -16.70 23.41
CA HIS A 241 11.31 -15.93 24.65
C HIS A 241 12.45 -14.91 24.82
N ASP A 242 13.64 -15.23 24.31
CA ASP A 242 14.83 -14.37 24.39
C ASP A 242 14.82 -13.25 23.33
N ASP A 243 14.05 -13.42 22.25
CA ASP A 243 13.87 -12.43 21.19
C ASP A 243 13.04 -11.24 21.71
N GLY A 244 13.56 -10.03 21.60
CA GLY A 244 12.91 -8.79 22.06
C GLY A 244 12.18 -8.02 20.97
N ASP A 245 12.32 -8.43 19.70
CA ASP A 245 11.81 -7.71 18.54
C ASP A 245 10.47 -8.28 18.02
N ILE A 246 9.97 -9.36 18.64
CA ILE A 246 8.65 -9.93 18.36
C ILE A 246 7.55 -8.92 18.71
N ASP A 247 6.59 -8.78 17.80
CA ASP A 247 5.40 -7.96 17.98
C ASP A 247 4.63 -8.30 19.27
N ASP A 248 4.14 -7.27 19.96
CA ASP A 248 3.48 -7.41 21.26
C ASP A 248 2.19 -8.25 21.16
N GLU A 249 1.45 -8.19 20.05
CA GLU A 249 0.22 -8.96 19.83
C GLU A 249 0.54 -10.45 19.59
N GLU A 250 1.56 -10.73 18.77
CA GLU A 250 2.05 -12.09 18.54
C GLU A 250 2.52 -12.73 19.85
N ARG A 251 3.32 -11.99 20.63
CA ARG A 251 3.81 -12.44 21.94
C ARG A 251 2.65 -12.74 22.89
N GLU A 252 1.66 -11.85 22.99
CA GLU A 252 0.51 -12.07 23.86
C GLU A 252 -0.27 -13.33 23.46
N ARG A 253 -0.43 -13.58 22.16
CA ARG A 253 -1.14 -14.75 21.63
C ARG A 253 -0.43 -16.06 22.00
N VAL A 254 0.89 -16.11 21.83
CA VAL A 254 1.71 -17.27 22.20
C VAL A 254 1.67 -17.50 23.72
N LEU A 255 1.88 -16.46 24.53
CA LEU A 255 1.82 -16.58 26.00
C LEU A 255 0.44 -17.03 26.50
N ARG A 256 -0.64 -16.63 25.81
CA ARG A 256 -2.00 -17.11 26.11
C ARG A 256 -2.14 -18.60 25.78
N ALA A 257 -1.61 -19.07 24.66
CA ALA A 257 -1.61 -20.49 24.31
C ALA A 257 -0.76 -21.33 25.29
N GLU A 258 0.41 -20.83 25.68
CA GLU A 258 1.28 -21.47 26.69
C GLU A 258 0.62 -21.65 28.06
N SER A 259 -0.38 -20.82 28.38
CA SER A 259 -1.11 -20.92 29.63
C SER A 259 -1.97 -22.19 29.74
N ASP A 260 -2.25 -22.89 28.63
CA ASP A 260 -2.93 -24.18 28.62
C ASP A 260 -1.95 -25.36 28.82
N PRO A 261 -1.98 -26.05 29.98
CA PRO A 261 -1.08 -27.17 30.26
C PRO A 261 -1.35 -28.41 29.41
N SER A 262 -2.53 -28.52 28.79
CA SER A 262 -2.88 -29.65 27.91
C SER A 262 -2.25 -29.44 26.54
N LEU A 263 -2.40 -28.24 25.98
CA LEU A 263 -1.75 -27.83 24.73
C LEU A 263 -0.23 -27.90 24.84
N MET A 264 0.35 -27.38 25.92
CA MET A 264 1.79 -27.46 26.14
C MET A 264 2.29 -28.90 26.31
N ARG A 265 1.48 -29.81 26.88
CA ARG A 265 1.85 -31.22 26.93
C ARG A 265 1.91 -31.80 25.52
N GLU A 266 0.90 -31.55 24.71
CA GLU A 266 0.82 -31.99 23.32
C GLU A 266 2.04 -31.54 22.51
N VAL A 267 2.37 -30.24 22.57
CA VAL A 267 3.54 -29.65 21.92
C VAL A 267 4.86 -30.27 22.41
N MET A 268 5.02 -30.48 23.72
CA MET A 268 6.26 -31.02 24.28
C MET A 268 6.43 -32.53 24.06
N THR A 269 5.35 -33.26 23.75
CA THR A 269 5.39 -34.69 23.40
C THR A 269 5.37 -34.94 21.89
N LEU A 270 5.26 -33.89 21.09
CA LEU A 270 5.20 -33.98 19.64
C LEU A 270 6.46 -34.65 19.08
N SER A 271 6.25 -35.60 18.18
CA SER A 271 7.29 -36.22 17.38
C SER A 271 6.97 -36.07 15.88
N PRO A 272 7.97 -36.24 14.99
CA PRO A 272 7.73 -36.24 13.55
C PRO A 272 6.68 -37.27 13.09
N GLU A 273 6.47 -38.35 13.85
CA GLU A 273 5.50 -39.40 13.55
C GLU A 273 4.09 -39.06 14.05
N SER A 274 3.97 -38.24 15.10
CA SER A 274 2.67 -37.82 15.64
C SER A 274 2.19 -36.48 15.08
N TRP A 275 2.88 -35.93 14.08
CA TRP A 275 2.57 -34.60 13.53
C TRP A 275 1.12 -34.50 13.07
N ASP A 276 0.62 -35.48 12.32
CA ASP A 276 -0.75 -35.42 11.77
C ASP A 276 -1.84 -35.74 12.82
N GLU A 277 -1.45 -36.10 14.05
CA GLU A 277 -2.37 -36.51 15.12
C GLU A 277 -2.59 -35.42 16.17
N VAL A 278 -1.80 -34.33 16.15
CA VAL A 278 -1.96 -33.23 17.10
C VAL A 278 -3.01 -32.21 16.66
N SER A 279 -3.50 -31.42 17.61
CA SER A 279 -4.43 -30.34 17.39
C SER A 279 -3.89 -29.23 16.48
N GLU A 280 -4.78 -28.55 15.77
CA GLU A 280 -4.44 -27.37 14.96
C GLU A 280 -3.79 -26.27 15.82
N GLU A 281 -4.24 -26.11 17.07
CA GLU A 281 -3.64 -25.19 18.03
C GLU A 281 -2.19 -25.57 18.36
N ALA A 282 -1.86 -26.87 18.43
CA ALA A 282 -0.50 -27.34 18.65
C ALA A 282 0.38 -27.11 17.41
N HIS A 283 -0.15 -27.33 16.20
CA HIS A 283 0.56 -26.99 14.95
C HIS A 283 0.88 -25.50 14.89
N TRP A 284 -0.12 -24.66 15.18
CA TRP A 284 0.05 -23.21 15.20
C TRP A 284 1.14 -22.78 16.19
N LEU A 285 1.12 -23.34 17.40
CA LEU A 285 2.09 -22.99 18.43
C LEU A 285 3.52 -23.43 18.05
N VAL A 286 3.66 -24.60 17.43
CA VAL A 286 4.96 -25.09 16.94
C VAL A 286 5.45 -24.25 15.75
N PHE A 287 4.56 -23.81 14.87
CA PHE A 287 4.86 -22.87 13.79
C PHE A 287 5.42 -21.56 14.36
N ALA A 288 4.74 -20.96 15.34
CA ALA A 288 5.18 -19.70 15.96
C ALA A 288 6.59 -19.80 16.58
N TYR A 289 6.94 -20.94 17.17
CA TYR A 289 8.30 -21.16 17.71
C TYR A 289 9.35 -21.35 16.63
N LEU A 290 9.05 -22.09 15.56
CA LEU A 290 10.04 -22.50 14.55
C LEU A 290 10.26 -21.45 13.47
N VAL A 291 9.19 -20.80 13.01
CA VAL A 291 9.19 -19.87 11.88
C VAL A 291 9.22 -18.44 12.39
N GLU A 292 10.13 -17.63 11.84
CA GLU A 292 10.20 -16.19 12.07
C GLU A 292 9.40 -15.44 11.00
N GLU A 293 9.58 -15.82 9.73
CA GLU A 293 8.87 -15.23 8.60
C GLU A 293 8.68 -16.28 7.49
N GLY A 294 7.55 -16.22 6.79
CA GLY A 294 7.30 -16.98 5.57
C GLY A 294 7.00 -16.03 4.42
N ALA A 295 7.66 -16.22 3.28
CA ALA A 295 7.50 -15.37 2.10
C ALA A 295 7.29 -16.20 0.83
N VAL A 296 6.37 -15.75 -0.03
CA VAL A 296 6.26 -16.25 -1.40
C VAL A 296 7.25 -15.48 -2.26
N VAL A 297 8.32 -16.16 -2.69
CA VAL A 297 9.47 -15.55 -3.39
C VAL A 297 9.57 -15.97 -4.86
N GLY A 298 8.83 -17.00 -5.27
CA GLY A 298 8.93 -17.57 -6.62
C GLY A 298 7.60 -17.67 -7.38
N ARG A 299 7.73 -17.97 -8.67
CA ARG A 299 6.61 -18.05 -9.63
C ARG A 299 5.76 -19.30 -9.38
N PRO A 300 4.42 -19.26 -9.56
CA PRO A 300 3.52 -20.40 -9.30
C PRO A 300 3.89 -21.72 -10.00
N ASN A 301 4.51 -21.65 -11.17
CA ASN A 301 4.90 -22.82 -11.97
C ASN A 301 6.23 -23.46 -11.54
N LEU A 302 6.91 -22.91 -10.54
CA LEU A 302 8.14 -23.47 -9.99
C LEU A 302 7.82 -24.51 -8.90
N PRO A 303 8.74 -25.44 -8.59
CA PRO A 303 8.56 -26.32 -7.44
C PRO A 303 8.47 -25.52 -6.13
N PRO A 304 7.77 -26.02 -5.09
CA PRO A 304 7.57 -25.33 -3.81
C PRO A 304 8.86 -24.77 -3.19
N GLU A 305 9.97 -25.53 -3.28
CA GLU A 305 11.32 -25.14 -2.81
C GLU A 305 11.82 -23.81 -3.38
N GLN A 306 11.36 -23.44 -4.58
CA GLN A 306 11.74 -22.21 -5.28
C GLN A 306 10.65 -21.14 -5.18
N ARG A 307 9.45 -21.51 -4.73
CA ARG A 307 8.28 -20.63 -4.56
C ARG A 307 8.22 -20.02 -3.18
N PHE A 308 8.59 -20.78 -2.17
CA PHE A 308 8.39 -20.41 -0.78
C PHE A 308 9.73 -20.31 -0.06
N SER A 309 9.92 -19.23 0.68
CA SER A 309 11.07 -19.02 1.53
C SER A 309 10.59 -19.01 2.99
N ILE A 310 11.27 -19.78 3.82
CA ILE A 310 11.03 -19.84 5.26
C ILE A 310 12.26 -19.25 5.94
N THR A 311 12.07 -18.14 6.65
CA THR A 311 13.05 -17.63 7.60
C THR A 311 12.81 -18.35 8.91
N TRP A 312 13.77 -19.19 9.30
CA TRP A 312 13.70 -19.93 10.55
C TRP A 312 14.23 -19.12 11.71
N ARG A 313 13.50 -19.14 12.84
CA ARG A 313 13.91 -18.46 14.07
C ARG A 313 15.25 -18.97 14.60
N ILE A 314 15.54 -20.25 14.37
CA ILE A 314 16.90 -20.80 14.52
C ILE A 314 17.43 -21.16 13.14
N PRO A 315 18.49 -20.48 12.65
CA PRO A 315 19.09 -20.77 11.35
C PRO A 315 19.46 -22.26 11.21
N GLU A 316 19.39 -22.77 9.99
CA GLU A 316 19.87 -24.12 9.68
C GLU A 316 21.38 -24.22 9.93
N PRO A 317 21.88 -25.35 10.46
CA PRO A 317 23.31 -25.55 10.62
C PRO A 317 23.99 -25.50 9.24
N GLU A 318 25.06 -24.70 9.12
CA GLU A 318 25.84 -24.59 7.89
C GLU A 318 26.41 -25.98 7.50
N GLY A 319 25.80 -26.64 6.51
CA GLY A 319 26.27 -27.91 5.94
C GLY A 319 25.32 -29.11 5.99
N ALA A 320 24.00 -28.91 6.04
CA ALA A 320 23.00 -29.96 5.85
C ALA A 320 22.63 -30.17 4.36
#